data_AF-A0A1M3BT36-F1
#
_entry.id   AF-A0A1M3BT36-F1
#
_cell.length_a   1.000
_cell.length_b   1.000
_cell.length_c   1.000
_cell.angle_alpha   90.00
_cell.angle_beta   90.00
_cell.angle_gamma   90.00
#
_symmetry.space_group_name_H-M   'P 1'
#
loop_
_entity.id
_entity.type
_entity.pdbx_description
1 polymer ?
#
loop_
_entity_poly.entity_id
_entity_poly.type
_entity_poly.pdbx_seq_one_letter_code
_entity_poly.pdbx_strand_id
1 'polypeptide(L)'
;MGELVEFESIARLDRMPPIADPVIRSALARLSFRDFQEEFAIRTPVDRRGIIDHKALLEQVSAFVEPGYKWKAPFFDEHHLYWKASYYESAFNVDATLAQDFRDLPINKIWVPREFHDFVHLMTRPGDVPEHFDMKSIVRDFRRRNYLYTITSQIVNLREVSERVVPRTLHKKDGTAEGVIYVDPITRRSFESLEELEARRRRFITQVERHDRDGLIDLSTLTTMSLDESGRVEDAIPEIRDMILPDFARAAGRSALRVDIPYERIAG
;
A
#
# COMPACT_ATOMS: atom_id res chain seq x y z
N MET A 1 31.51 -18.32 2.64
CA MET A 1 31.95 -17.80 1.32
C MET A 1 31.03 -18.32 0.21
N GLY A 2 29.75 -17.93 0.23
CA GLY A 2 28.76 -18.41 -0.73
C GLY A 2 27.67 -17.39 -1.10
N GLU A 3 27.81 -16.12 -0.73
CA GLU A 3 26.71 -15.13 -0.82
C GLU A 3 26.91 -14.01 -1.87
N LEU A 4 28.08 -13.92 -2.52
CA LEU A 4 28.32 -12.86 -3.51
C LEU A 4 27.96 -13.24 -4.96
N VAL A 5 27.70 -14.52 -5.23
CA VAL A 5 27.40 -15.02 -6.59
C VAL A 5 25.98 -14.62 -7.05
N GLU A 6 25.05 -14.35 -6.15
CA GLU A 6 23.67 -13.98 -6.54
C GLU A 6 23.57 -12.54 -7.07
N PHE A 7 24.43 -11.62 -6.64
CA PHE A 7 24.25 -10.19 -6.94
C PHE A 7 24.79 -9.78 -8.32
N GLU A 8 25.85 -10.42 -8.81
CA GLU A 8 26.34 -10.22 -10.19
C GLU A 8 25.28 -10.58 -11.26
N SER A 9 24.21 -11.30 -10.88
CA SER A 9 23.10 -11.62 -11.76
C SER A 9 21.97 -10.58 -11.82
N ILE A 10 21.90 -9.64 -10.86
CA ILE A 10 20.71 -8.79 -10.65
C ILE A 10 20.85 -7.41 -11.29
N ALA A 11 22.01 -6.75 -11.17
CA ALA A 11 22.26 -5.48 -11.85
C ALA A 11 22.71 -5.77 -13.29
N ARG A 12 21.75 -6.10 -14.15
CA ARG A 12 21.96 -6.21 -15.59
C ARG A 12 22.45 -4.87 -16.13
N LEU A 13 23.77 -4.73 -16.29
CA LEU A 13 24.39 -3.48 -16.76
C LEU A 13 23.85 -3.06 -18.14
N ASP A 14 23.37 -4.01 -18.95
CA ASP A 14 22.67 -3.79 -20.21
C ASP A 14 21.30 -3.09 -20.07
N ARG A 15 20.77 -3.03 -18.85
CA ARG A 15 19.49 -2.41 -18.49
C ARG A 15 19.65 -1.09 -17.72
N MET A 16 20.88 -0.60 -17.56
CA MET A 16 21.10 0.65 -16.86
C MET A 16 20.62 1.84 -17.70
N PRO A 17 19.97 2.83 -17.07
CA PRO A 17 19.69 4.08 -17.75
C PRO A 17 21.01 4.75 -18.14
N PRO A 18 21.01 5.63 -19.15
CA PRO A 18 22.16 6.47 -19.43
C PRO A 18 22.44 7.37 -18.21
N ILE A 19 23.61 7.20 -17.60
CA ILE A 19 24.03 7.93 -16.40
C ILE A 19 24.56 9.30 -16.81
N ALA A 20 23.95 10.38 -16.31
CA ALA A 20 24.28 11.76 -16.67
C ALA A 20 25.75 12.11 -16.41
N ASP A 21 26.28 11.67 -15.26
CA ASP A 21 27.66 11.94 -14.87
C ASP A 21 28.66 11.00 -15.61
N PRO A 22 29.61 11.55 -16.39
CA PRO A 22 30.59 10.73 -17.13
C PRO A 22 31.58 9.98 -16.22
N VAL A 23 31.88 10.49 -15.02
CA VAL A 23 32.75 9.83 -14.04
C VAL A 23 32.07 8.58 -13.52
N ILE A 24 30.82 8.70 -13.08
CA ILE A 24 30.02 7.57 -12.58
C ILE A 24 29.84 6.53 -13.69
N ARG A 25 29.52 6.98 -14.91
CA ARG A 25 29.40 6.10 -16.08
C ARG A 25 30.69 5.31 -16.35
N SER A 26 31.85 5.97 -16.26
CA SER A 26 33.14 5.30 -16.46
C SER A 26 33.47 4.32 -15.34
N ALA A 27 33.14 4.68 -14.09
CA ALA A 27 33.36 3.83 -12.93
C ALA A 27 32.53 2.54 -12.99
N LEU A 28 31.28 2.61 -13.45
CA LEU A 28 30.39 1.45 -13.58
C LEU A 28 30.97 0.35 -14.50
N ALA A 29 31.78 0.72 -15.49
CA ALA A 29 32.43 -0.23 -16.39
C ALA A 29 33.72 -0.86 -15.82
N ARG A 30 34.24 -0.33 -14.70
CA ARG A 30 35.57 -0.68 -14.17
C ARG A 30 35.53 -1.28 -12.77
N LEU A 31 34.60 -0.85 -11.94
CA LEU A 31 34.49 -1.26 -10.54
C LEU A 31 33.59 -2.49 -10.40
N SER A 32 33.81 -3.27 -9.35
CA SER A 32 32.82 -4.25 -8.92
C SER A 32 31.55 -3.53 -8.44
N PHE A 33 30.41 -4.21 -8.41
CA PHE A 33 29.16 -3.62 -7.89
C PHE A 33 29.33 -3.08 -6.46
N ARG A 34 30.03 -3.84 -5.62
CA ARG A 34 30.31 -3.45 -4.24
C ARG A 34 31.18 -2.19 -4.18
N ASP A 35 32.30 -2.16 -4.90
CA ASP A 35 33.22 -1.02 -4.90
C ASP A 35 32.52 0.23 -5.47
N PHE A 36 31.70 0.03 -6.51
CA PHE A 36 30.88 1.11 -7.08
C PHE A 36 29.91 1.68 -6.05
N GLN A 37 29.20 0.83 -5.30
CA GLN A 37 28.31 1.30 -4.24
C GLN A 37 29.08 1.98 -3.10
N GLU A 38 30.24 1.45 -2.73
CA GLU A 38 31.12 2.03 -1.69
C GLU A 38 31.65 3.43 -2.08
N GLU A 39 31.79 3.71 -3.38
CA GLU A 39 32.27 5.00 -3.87
C GLU A 39 31.15 5.98 -4.26
N PHE A 40 30.11 5.51 -4.94
CA PHE A 40 29.12 6.39 -5.61
C PHE A 40 27.68 6.28 -5.09
N ALA A 41 27.31 5.21 -4.39
CA ALA A 41 25.94 5.07 -3.92
C ALA A 41 25.61 6.09 -2.82
N ILE A 42 24.45 6.70 -2.93
CA ILE A 42 23.91 7.60 -1.92
C ILE A 42 23.34 6.81 -0.74
N ARG A 43 23.28 7.44 0.43
CA ARG A 43 22.50 6.90 1.54
C ARG A 43 21.03 6.98 1.18
N THR A 44 20.28 5.89 1.38
CA THR A 44 18.83 5.92 1.20
C THR A 44 18.23 7.00 2.13
N PRO A 45 17.50 7.99 1.59
CA PRO A 45 16.95 9.06 2.40
C PRO A 45 15.83 8.54 3.29
N VAL A 46 15.86 8.93 4.56
CA VAL A 46 14.88 8.56 5.58
C VAL A 46 14.41 9.80 6.33
N ASP A 47 13.21 9.73 6.90
CA ASP A 47 12.69 10.72 7.82
C ASP A 47 13.28 10.57 9.23
N ARG A 48 12.80 11.37 10.18
CA ARG A 48 13.27 11.36 11.58
C ARG A 48 13.00 10.04 12.32
N ARG A 49 12.18 9.15 11.76
CA ARG A 49 11.79 7.85 12.32
C ARG A 49 12.50 6.69 11.61
N GLY A 50 13.40 6.98 10.67
CA GLY A 50 14.04 5.96 9.83
C GLY A 50 13.13 5.42 8.72
N ILE A 51 12.00 6.08 8.45
CA ILE A 51 11.08 5.68 7.37
C ILE A 51 11.62 6.24 6.05
N ILE A 52 11.72 5.39 5.01
CA ILE A 52 12.24 5.83 3.71
C ILE A 52 11.38 6.94 3.11
N ASP A 53 12.00 8.10 2.85
CA ASP A 53 11.37 9.18 2.10
C ASP A 53 11.46 8.87 0.61
N HIS A 54 10.44 8.17 0.09
CA HIS A 54 10.40 7.77 -1.30
C HIS A 54 10.46 8.95 -2.28
N LYS A 55 9.98 10.15 -1.90
CA LYS A 55 10.04 11.32 -2.79
C LYS A 55 11.48 11.80 -2.93
N ALA A 56 12.16 11.98 -1.80
CA ALA A 56 13.58 12.33 -1.79
C ALA A 56 14.43 11.25 -2.48
N LEU A 57 14.08 9.97 -2.29
CA LEU A 57 14.76 8.85 -2.96
C LEU A 57 14.61 8.95 -4.48
N LEU A 58 13.38 9.10 -4.97
CA LEU A 58 13.09 9.22 -6.41
C LEU A 58 13.80 10.42 -7.02
N GLU A 59 13.77 11.58 -6.35
CA GLU A 59 14.45 12.80 -6.78
C GLU A 59 15.97 12.60 -6.88
N GLN A 60 16.60 12.10 -5.80
CA GLN A 60 18.04 11.92 -5.75
C GLN A 60 18.53 10.86 -6.74
N VAL A 61 17.82 9.73 -6.88
CA VAL A 61 18.20 8.69 -7.85
C VAL A 61 18.00 9.19 -9.29
N SER A 62 16.92 9.94 -9.57
CA SER A 62 16.66 10.45 -10.92
C SER A 62 17.70 11.49 -11.36
N ALA A 63 18.33 12.21 -10.43
CA ALA A 63 19.39 13.17 -10.73
C ALA A 63 20.64 12.52 -11.38
N PHE A 64 20.82 11.20 -11.23
CA PHE A 64 21.91 10.46 -11.89
C PHE A 64 21.59 10.05 -13.33
N VAL A 65 20.34 10.19 -13.78
CA VAL A 65 19.87 9.76 -15.10
C VAL A 65 19.91 10.94 -16.09
N GLU A 66 20.32 10.69 -17.34
CA GLU A 66 20.29 11.73 -18.38
C GLU A 66 18.87 12.32 -18.54
N PRO A 67 18.73 13.66 -18.59
CA PRO A 67 17.43 14.30 -18.79
C PRO A 67 16.74 13.82 -20.07
N GLY A 68 15.44 13.53 -19.95
CA GLY A 68 14.63 13.05 -21.07
C GLY A 68 14.77 11.56 -21.38
N TYR A 69 15.53 10.80 -20.58
CA TYR A 69 15.57 9.35 -20.71
C TYR A 69 14.18 8.74 -20.50
N LYS A 70 13.89 7.78 -21.37
CA LYS A 70 12.64 7.04 -21.46
C LYS A 70 12.90 5.61 -21.03
N TRP A 71 12.47 5.24 -19.82
CA TRP A 71 12.58 3.88 -19.29
C TRP A 71 11.99 2.87 -20.27
N LYS A 72 12.77 1.85 -20.63
CA LYS A 72 12.45 0.87 -21.68
C LYS A 72 11.91 -0.45 -21.12
N ALA A 73 11.67 -0.52 -19.80
CA ALA A 73 11.25 -1.75 -19.15
C ALA A 73 9.93 -2.29 -19.75
N PRO A 74 9.87 -3.58 -20.13
CA PRO A 74 8.69 -4.18 -20.74
C PRO A 74 7.53 -4.35 -19.75
N PHE A 75 7.80 -4.25 -18.45
CA PHE A 75 6.81 -4.31 -17.38
C PHE A 75 7.27 -3.46 -16.19
N PHE A 76 6.29 -3.13 -15.34
CA PHE A 76 6.52 -2.54 -14.03
C PHE A 76 6.56 -3.66 -12.98
N ASP A 77 7.36 -3.44 -11.95
CA ASP A 77 7.60 -4.39 -10.88
C ASP A 77 7.35 -3.74 -9.52
N GLU A 78 7.04 -4.59 -8.53
CA GLU A 78 6.90 -4.15 -7.14
C GLU A 78 8.28 -3.95 -6.54
N HIS A 79 8.72 -2.70 -6.41
CA HIS A 79 9.93 -2.41 -5.68
C HIS A 79 9.61 -2.23 -4.19
N HIS A 80 10.20 -3.07 -3.36
CA HIS A 80 10.17 -2.88 -1.90
C HIS A 80 11.20 -1.82 -1.55
N LEU A 81 10.76 -0.70 -0.95
CA LEU A 81 11.67 0.39 -0.55
C LEU A 81 12.75 -0.12 0.42
N TYR A 82 12.37 -1.04 1.30
CA TYR A 82 13.30 -1.75 2.18
C TYR A 82 13.90 -2.98 1.47
N TRP A 83 15.20 -3.16 1.69
CA TRP A 83 15.98 -4.25 1.12
C TRP A 83 15.59 -5.57 1.80
N LYS A 84 16.06 -6.71 1.27
CA LYS A 84 15.87 -8.00 1.96
C LYS A 84 16.53 -7.97 3.34
N ALA A 85 15.98 -8.71 4.30
CA ALA A 85 16.47 -8.78 5.68
C ALA A 85 17.99 -9.10 5.78
N SER A 86 18.50 -9.94 4.87
CA SER A 86 19.92 -10.31 4.78
C SER A 86 20.88 -9.14 4.53
N TYR A 87 20.39 -7.97 4.11
CA TYR A 87 21.21 -6.78 3.87
C TYR A 87 21.34 -5.87 5.10
N TYR A 88 20.80 -6.28 6.24
CA TYR A 88 20.84 -5.51 7.48
C TYR A 88 21.58 -6.29 8.57
N GLU A 89 22.48 -5.62 9.29
CA GLU A 89 23.38 -6.29 10.24
C GLU A 89 22.69 -6.77 11.53
N SER A 90 21.56 -6.16 11.97
CA SER A 90 21.01 -6.50 13.31
C SER A 90 19.53 -6.18 13.56
N ALA A 91 18.97 -5.05 13.07
CA ALA A 91 17.60 -4.63 13.42
C ALA A 91 16.49 -5.50 12.80
N PHE A 92 16.69 -6.01 11.56
CA PHE A 92 15.78 -6.99 10.95
C PHE A 92 15.83 -8.36 11.65
N ASN A 93 16.86 -8.64 12.46
CA ASN A 93 17.09 -9.95 13.06
C ASN A 93 16.50 -10.10 14.47
N VAL A 94 16.01 -9.00 15.09
CA VAL A 94 15.37 -9.06 16.42
C VAL A 94 13.99 -9.71 16.34
N ASP A 95 13.21 -9.33 15.33
CA ASP A 95 11.93 -9.95 14.99
C ASP A 95 11.77 -9.97 13.47
N ALA A 96 12.27 -11.04 12.86
CA ALA A 96 12.22 -11.22 11.41
C ALA A 96 10.79 -11.22 10.86
N THR A 97 9.80 -11.63 11.67
CA THR A 97 8.39 -11.64 11.24
C THR A 97 7.87 -10.22 11.17
N LEU A 98 8.07 -9.41 12.22
CA LEU A 98 7.66 -8.01 12.23
C LEU A 98 8.34 -7.21 11.11
N ALA A 99 9.63 -7.43 10.91
CA ALA A 99 10.39 -6.68 9.90
C ALA A 99 9.95 -7.05 8.47
N GLN A 100 9.63 -8.33 8.22
CA GLN A 100 9.02 -8.77 6.96
C GLN A 100 7.61 -8.19 6.79
N ASP A 101 6.75 -8.28 7.82
CA ASP A 101 5.41 -7.67 7.82
C ASP A 101 5.45 -6.17 7.51
N PHE A 102 6.40 -5.46 8.12
CA PHE A 102 6.63 -4.03 7.89
C PHE A 102 7.09 -3.75 6.46
N ARG A 103 8.10 -4.48 5.98
CA ARG A 103 8.61 -4.36 4.60
C ARG A 103 7.52 -4.64 3.56
N ASP A 104 6.62 -5.57 3.84
CA ASP A 104 5.57 -5.99 2.92
C ASP A 104 4.35 -5.05 2.92
N LEU A 105 4.32 -4.03 3.77
CA LEU A 105 3.24 -3.03 3.78
C LEU A 105 3.19 -2.28 2.42
N PRO A 106 1.99 -2.01 1.88
CA PRO A 106 1.84 -1.24 0.64
C PRO A 106 2.52 0.13 0.66
N ILE A 107 2.55 0.81 1.81
CA ILE A 107 3.23 2.11 1.96
C ILE A 107 4.75 2.03 1.76
N ASN A 108 5.32 0.83 1.86
CA ASN A 108 6.75 0.54 1.72
C ASN A 108 7.08 -0.04 0.35
N LYS A 109 6.14 0.07 -0.60
CA LYS A 109 6.23 -0.47 -1.96
C LYS A 109 5.93 0.63 -2.96
N ILE A 110 6.66 0.61 -4.08
CA ILE A 110 6.38 1.47 -5.22
C ILE A 110 6.34 0.64 -6.48
N TRP A 111 5.50 1.05 -7.42
CA TRP A 111 5.37 0.40 -8.73
C TRP A 111 6.24 1.14 -9.74
N VAL A 112 7.33 0.53 -10.19
CA VAL A 112 8.35 1.19 -11.03
C VAL A 112 8.80 0.30 -12.18
N PRO A 113 9.32 0.87 -13.28
CA PRO A 113 9.97 0.11 -14.33
C PRO A 113 11.08 -0.78 -13.74
N ARG A 114 11.22 -2.02 -14.22
CA ARG A 114 12.26 -2.94 -13.71
C ARG A 114 13.67 -2.36 -13.80
N GLU A 115 13.97 -1.59 -14.86
CA GLU A 115 15.25 -0.88 -15.02
C GLU A 115 15.48 0.13 -13.89
N PHE A 116 14.43 0.85 -13.48
CA PHE A 116 14.51 1.79 -12.36
C PHE A 116 14.71 1.04 -11.03
N HIS A 117 14.02 -0.08 -10.84
CA HIS A 117 14.22 -0.95 -9.67
C HIS A 117 15.69 -1.36 -9.55
N ASP A 118 16.27 -1.92 -10.62
CA ASP A 118 17.67 -2.35 -10.61
C ASP A 118 18.63 -1.15 -10.39
N PHE A 119 18.30 0.02 -10.96
CA PHE A 119 19.08 1.24 -10.80
C PHE A 119 19.03 1.83 -9.38
N VAL A 120 17.89 1.78 -8.69
CA VAL A 120 17.77 2.18 -7.28
C VAL A 120 18.70 1.32 -6.42
N HIS A 121 18.73 0.01 -6.64
CA HIS A 121 19.65 -0.88 -5.92
C HIS A 121 21.11 -0.60 -6.23
N LEU A 122 21.45 -0.18 -7.46
CA LEU A 122 22.81 0.24 -7.79
C LEU A 122 23.19 1.56 -7.10
N MET A 123 22.31 2.55 -7.12
CA MET A 123 22.62 3.92 -6.70
C MET A 123 22.41 4.16 -5.21
N THR A 124 21.83 3.23 -4.46
CA THR A 124 21.60 3.39 -3.02
C THR A 124 22.21 2.28 -2.21
N ARG A 125 22.55 2.59 -0.95
CA ARG A 125 22.86 1.59 0.08
C ARG A 125 21.63 1.31 0.91
N PRO A 126 21.50 0.12 1.53
CA PRO A 126 20.48 -0.14 2.54
C PRO A 126 20.43 1.02 3.55
N GLY A 127 19.26 1.62 3.71
CA GLY A 127 19.05 2.67 4.71
C GLY A 127 19.07 2.12 6.13
N ASP A 128 18.99 2.99 7.12
CA ASP A 128 18.75 2.53 8.49
C ASP A 128 17.34 1.93 8.57
N VAL A 129 17.18 0.92 9.42
CA VAL A 129 15.88 0.31 9.70
C VAL A 129 15.19 1.14 10.78
N PRO A 130 13.88 1.42 10.68
CA PRO A 130 13.14 2.04 11.77
C PRO A 130 13.29 1.23 13.06
N GLU A 131 13.18 1.92 14.19
CA GLU A 131 13.18 1.26 15.50
C GLU A 131 12.03 0.25 15.60
N HIS A 132 12.25 -0.82 16.37
CA HIS A 132 11.26 -1.91 16.53
C HIS A 132 9.88 -1.38 16.95
N PHE A 133 9.83 -0.38 17.83
CA PHE A 133 8.58 0.25 18.26
C PHE A 133 7.85 0.95 17.11
N ASP A 134 8.58 1.66 16.24
CA ASP A 134 8.01 2.33 15.08
C ASP A 134 7.44 1.33 14.07
N MET A 135 8.22 0.29 13.72
CA MET A 135 7.74 -0.78 12.83
C MET A 135 6.45 -1.43 13.38
N LYS A 136 6.45 -1.78 14.68
CA LYS A 136 5.29 -2.38 15.34
C LYS A 136 4.08 -1.47 15.32
N SER A 137 4.25 -0.17 15.60
CA SER A 137 3.14 0.78 15.55
C SER A 137 2.58 0.85 14.13
N ILE A 138 3.44 1.02 13.12
CA ILE A 138 3.01 1.18 11.72
C ILE A 138 2.28 -0.06 11.20
N VAL A 139 2.82 -1.27 11.45
CA VAL A 139 2.16 -2.54 11.06
C VAL A 139 0.80 -2.67 11.75
N ARG A 140 0.73 -2.38 13.05
CA ARG A 140 -0.53 -2.43 13.80
C ARG A 140 -1.54 -1.42 13.25
N ASP A 141 -1.11 -0.19 12.98
CA ASP A 141 -1.98 0.87 12.49
C ASP A 141 -2.49 0.56 11.08
N PHE A 142 -1.64 0.00 10.21
CA PHE A 142 -2.05 -0.51 8.90
C PHE A 142 -3.10 -1.62 9.01
N ARG A 143 -2.88 -2.63 9.87
CA ARG A 143 -3.83 -3.73 10.09
C ARG A 143 -5.19 -3.22 10.59
N ARG A 144 -5.19 -2.25 11.51
CA ARG A 144 -6.40 -1.59 12.03
C ARG A 144 -7.15 -0.86 10.92
N ARG A 145 -6.44 -0.08 10.10
CA ARG A 145 -7.01 0.64 8.95
C ARG A 145 -7.65 -0.30 7.93
N ASN A 146 -6.94 -1.37 7.55
CA ASN A 146 -7.46 -2.33 6.57
C ASN A 146 -8.69 -3.09 7.09
N TYR A 147 -8.68 -3.44 8.38
CA TYR A 147 -9.83 -4.04 9.04
C TYR A 147 -11.06 -3.13 9.00
N LEU A 148 -10.89 -1.85 9.32
CA LEU A 148 -11.97 -0.86 9.25
C LEU A 148 -12.51 -0.70 7.84
N TYR A 149 -11.62 -0.53 6.85
CA TYR A 149 -12.03 -0.44 5.45
C TYR A 149 -12.85 -1.66 5.02
N THR A 150 -12.40 -2.86 5.44
CA THR A 150 -13.12 -4.11 5.18
C THR A 150 -14.52 -4.11 5.81
N ILE A 151 -14.66 -3.72 7.08
CA ILE A 151 -15.98 -3.69 7.73
C ILE A 151 -16.88 -2.61 7.12
N THR A 152 -16.35 -1.41 6.90
CA THR A 152 -17.11 -0.30 6.30
C THR A 152 -17.61 -0.69 4.90
N SER A 153 -16.78 -1.30 4.06
CA SER A 153 -17.21 -1.79 2.75
C SER A 153 -18.28 -2.88 2.85
N GLN A 154 -18.24 -3.74 3.88
CA GLN A 154 -19.30 -4.71 4.14
C GLN A 154 -20.62 -4.04 4.56
N ILE A 155 -20.56 -2.99 5.39
CA ILE A 155 -21.74 -2.21 5.80
C ILE A 155 -22.39 -1.55 4.57
N VAL A 156 -21.59 -0.90 3.72
CA VAL A 156 -22.07 -0.27 2.47
C VAL A 156 -22.69 -1.31 1.55
N ASN A 157 -21.98 -2.41 1.29
CA ASN A 157 -22.48 -3.45 0.41
C ASN A 157 -23.77 -4.08 0.94
N LEU A 158 -23.92 -4.27 2.26
CA LEU A 158 -25.17 -4.77 2.84
C LEU A 158 -26.33 -3.79 2.65
N ARG A 159 -26.07 -2.48 2.78
CA ARG A 159 -27.07 -1.44 2.50
C ARG A 159 -27.49 -1.46 1.03
N GLU A 160 -26.53 -1.43 0.11
CA GLU A 160 -26.81 -1.49 -1.34
C GLU A 160 -27.56 -2.76 -1.73
N VAL A 161 -27.19 -3.91 -1.14
CA VAL A 161 -27.90 -5.17 -1.33
C VAL A 161 -29.33 -5.05 -0.80
N SER A 162 -29.53 -4.52 0.41
CA SER A 162 -30.88 -4.34 0.97
C SER A 162 -31.79 -3.43 0.14
N GLU A 163 -31.22 -2.42 -0.52
CA GLU A 163 -31.96 -1.46 -1.34
C GLU A 163 -32.33 -2.07 -2.71
N ARG A 164 -31.62 -3.10 -3.19
CA ARG A 164 -31.81 -3.65 -4.54
C ARG A 164 -32.40 -5.06 -4.61
N VAL A 165 -32.44 -5.80 -3.50
CA VAL A 165 -33.00 -7.16 -3.49
C VAL A 165 -34.48 -7.15 -3.87
N VAL A 166 -34.91 -8.17 -4.62
CA VAL A 166 -36.30 -8.31 -5.05
C VAL A 166 -36.94 -9.54 -4.40
N PRO A 167 -38.20 -9.45 -3.93
CA PRO A 167 -38.91 -10.61 -3.39
C PRO A 167 -39.19 -11.62 -4.52
N ARG A 168 -38.98 -12.89 -4.22
CA ARG A 168 -39.35 -14.04 -5.06
C ARG A 168 -40.13 -15.05 -4.24
N THR A 169 -41.31 -15.39 -4.72
CA THR A 169 -42.12 -16.47 -4.14
C THR A 169 -41.48 -17.81 -4.47
N LEU A 170 -41.19 -18.60 -3.45
CA LEU A 170 -40.85 -20.00 -3.58
C LEU A 170 -42.13 -20.80 -3.78
N HIS A 171 -42.13 -21.72 -4.74
CA HIS A 171 -43.24 -22.63 -4.98
C HIS A 171 -42.79 -24.07 -4.73
N LYS A 172 -43.64 -24.83 -4.06
CA LYS A 172 -43.50 -26.28 -3.93
C LYS A 172 -43.71 -26.95 -5.28
N LYS A 173 -43.38 -28.25 -5.37
CA LYS A 173 -43.57 -29.05 -6.60
C LYS A 173 -45.02 -29.11 -7.08
N ASP A 174 -45.99 -28.94 -6.18
CA ASP A 174 -47.43 -28.90 -6.49
C ASP A 174 -47.92 -27.51 -6.92
N GLY A 175 -47.02 -26.52 -7.04
CA GLY A 175 -47.32 -25.14 -7.41
C GLY A 175 -47.76 -24.24 -6.24
N THR A 176 -47.96 -24.80 -5.04
CA THR A 176 -48.34 -23.99 -3.87
C THR A 176 -47.19 -23.11 -3.39
N ALA A 177 -47.49 -21.90 -2.94
CA ALA A 177 -46.48 -20.99 -2.40
C ALA A 177 -45.92 -21.53 -1.07
N GLU A 178 -44.61 -21.60 -0.95
CA GLU A 178 -43.87 -22.08 0.23
C GLU A 178 -43.36 -20.93 1.10
N GLY A 179 -43.00 -19.80 0.48
CA GLY A 179 -42.47 -18.63 1.17
C GLY A 179 -42.02 -17.53 0.21
N VAL A 180 -41.46 -16.46 0.75
CA VAL A 180 -40.82 -15.38 -0.02
C VAL A 180 -39.36 -15.33 0.38
N ILE A 181 -38.47 -15.32 -0.61
CA ILE A 181 -37.05 -15.03 -0.43
C ILE A 181 -36.69 -13.72 -1.12
N TYR A 182 -35.62 -13.08 -0.67
CA TYR A 182 -35.11 -11.86 -1.30
C TYR A 182 -33.89 -12.21 -2.12
N VAL A 183 -33.88 -11.88 -3.40
CA VAL A 183 -32.77 -12.23 -4.31
C VAL A 183 -32.09 -10.97 -4.81
N ASP A 184 -30.78 -10.91 -4.65
CA ASP A 184 -29.95 -9.88 -5.29
C ASP A 184 -29.83 -10.20 -6.78
N PRO A 185 -30.34 -9.35 -7.69
CA PRO A 185 -30.32 -9.62 -9.12
C PRO A 185 -28.89 -9.69 -9.71
N ILE A 186 -27.91 -9.04 -9.07
CA ILE A 186 -26.53 -8.99 -9.55
C ILE A 186 -25.77 -10.25 -9.13
N THR A 187 -25.75 -10.55 -7.83
CA THR A 187 -24.95 -11.67 -7.30
C THR A 187 -25.70 -13.00 -7.28
N ARG A 188 -27.02 -12.98 -7.53
CA ARG A 188 -27.94 -14.14 -7.42
C ARG A 188 -27.98 -14.77 -6.03
N ARG A 189 -27.47 -14.08 -5.01
CA ARG A 189 -27.59 -14.53 -3.62
C ARG A 189 -29.03 -14.35 -3.14
N SER A 190 -29.51 -15.33 -2.40
CA SER A 190 -30.81 -15.29 -1.73
C SER A 190 -30.65 -15.00 -0.24
N PHE A 191 -31.62 -14.29 0.32
CA PHE A 191 -31.73 -13.93 1.73
C PHE A 191 -33.12 -14.31 2.23
N GLU A 192 -33.21 -14.70 3.49
CA GLU A 192 -34.48 -15.15 4.08
C GLU A 192 -35.40 -13.96 4.32
N SER A 193 -34.85 -12.81 4.72
CA SER A 193 -35.63 -11.59 4.92
C SER A 193 -34.78 -10.32 4.81
N LEU A 194 -35.44 -9.15 4.71
CA LEU A 194 -34.77 -7.84 4.77
C LEU A 194 -34.22 -7.57 6.18
N GLU A 195 -34.91 -8.02 7.22
CA GLU A 195 -34.47 -7.92 8.61
C GLU A 195 -33.16 -8.68 8.84
N GLU A 196 -32.94 -9.79 8.13
CA GLU A 196 -31.68 -10.53 8.19
C GLU A 196 -30.49 -9.67 7.70
N LEU A 197 -30.67 -8.98 6.58
CA LEU A 197 -29.66 -8.07 6.01
C LEU A 197 -29.37 -6.90 6.94
N GLU A 198 -30.42 -6.28 7.49
CA GLU A 198 -30.29 -5.16 8.43
C GLU A 198 -29.66 -5.61 9.76
N ALA A 199 -30.00 -6.79 10.27
CA ALA A 199 -29.38 -7.36 11.47
C ALA A 199 -27.90 -7.70 11.24
N ARG A 200 -27.51 -8.16 10.05
CA ARG A 200 -26.09 -8.32 9.67
C ARG A 200 -25.38 -6.96 9.64
N ARG A 201 -25.99 -5.94 9.01
CA ARG A 201 -25.44 -4.57 8.94
C ARG A 201 -25.22 -3.98 10.34
N ARG A 202 -26.22 -4.05 11.22
CA ARG A 202 -26.12 -3.56 12.61
C ARG A 202 -25.02 -4.26 13.41
N ARG A 203 -24.85 -5.58 13.26
CA ARG A 203 -23.76 -6.31 13.92
C ARG A 203 -22.38 -5.77 13.56
N PHE A 204 -22.15 -5.45 12.27
CA PHE A 204 -20.90 -4.83 11.84
C PHE A 204 -20.71 -3.44 12.42
N ILE A 205 -21.75 -2.61 12.47
CA ILE A 205 -21.71 -1.28 13.10
C ILE A 205 -21.32 -1.41 14.58
N THR A 206 -22.01 -2.26 15.35
CA THR A 206 -21.70 -2.50 16.77
C THR A 206 -20.29 -3.04 16.98
N GLN A 207 -19.77 -3.85 16.05
CA GLN A 207 -18.40 -4.33 16.10
C GLN A 207 -17.38 -3.19 15.95
N VAL A 208 -17.60 -2.25 15.03
CA VAL A 208 -16.76 -1.05 14.87
C VAL A 208 -16.78 -0.19 16.13
N GLU A 209 -17.98 0.11 16.66
CA GLU A 209 -18.15 0.90 17.88
C GLU A 209 -17.45 0.28 19.09
N ARG A 210 -17.51 -1.05 19.22
CA ARG A 210 -16.82 -1.76 20.28
C ARG A 210 -15.31 -1.63 20.14
N HIS A 211 -14.77 -1.80 18.93
CA HIS A 211 -13.33 -1.70 18.72
C HIS A 211 -12.79 -0.28 18.88
N ASP A 212 -13.59 0.74 18.56
CA ASP A 212 -13.27 2.14 18.87
C ASP A 212 -13.20 2.36 20.39
N ARG A 213 -14.23 1.90 21.12
CA ARG A 213 -14.25 1.99 22.60
C ARG A 213 -13.09 1.26 23.26
N ASP A 214 -12.69 0.11 22.72
CA ASP A 214 -11.57 -0.69 23.23
C ASP A 214 -10.20 -0.08 22.87
N GLY A 215 -10.15 1.06 22.14
CA GLY A 215 -8.91 1.66 21.62
C GLY A 215 -8.16 0.75 20.64
N LEU A 216 -8.85 -0.27 20.14
CA LEU A 216 -8.35 -1.19 19.11
C LEU A 216 -8.37 -0.52 17.75
N ILE A 217 -9.28 0.42 17.57
CA ILE A 217 -9.32 1.35 16.46
C ILE A 217 -9.26 2.73 17.11
N ASP A 218 -8.37 3.59 16.62
CA ASP A 218 -8.41 5.01 16.95
C ASP A 218 -9.01 5.71 15.73
N LEU A 219 -10.33 5.91 15.75
CA LEU A 219 -11.02 6.59 14.67
C LEU A 219 -10.42 7.99 14.41
N SER A 220 -9.83 8.64 15.42
CA SER A 220 -9.18 9.95 15.28
C SER A 220 -7.89 9.89 14.46
N THR A 221 -7.18 8.75 14.40
CA THR A 221 -5.95 8.58 13.59
C THR A 221 -6.22 8.33 12.10
N LEU A 222 -7.46 8.01 11.73
CA LEU A 222 -7.90 7.88 10.33
C LEU A 222 -7.98 9.23 9.61
N THR A 223 -7.93 10.33 10.37
CA THR A 223 -7.87 11.70 9.86
C THR A 223 -6.63 11.98 9.02
N THR A 224 -5.63 11.11 8.97
CA THR A 224 -4.42 11.31 8.14
C THR A 224 -4.51 10.65 6.76
N MET A 225 -5.70 10.19 6.35
CA MET A 225 -5.90 9.55 5.05
C MET A 225 -6.07 10.55 3.90
N SER A 226 -5.65 10.09 2.72
CA SER A 226 -5.94 10.63 1.40
C SER A 226 -7.40 10.97 1.17
N LEU A 227 -7.69 12.22 0.77
CA LEU A 227 -9.01 12.60 0.25
C LEU A 227 -9.35 11.88 -1.07
N ASP A 228 -8.36 11.36 -1.79
CA ASP A 228 -8.58 10.68 -3.07
C ASP A 228 -9.12 9.24 -2.88
N GLU A 229 -8.92 8.64 -1.70
CA GLU A 229 -9.48 7.33 -1.33
C GLU A 229 -10.82 7.46 -0.58
N SER A 230 -11.09 8.62 0.04
CA SER A 230 -12.28 8.84 0.87
C SER A 230 -13.53 9.22 0.07
N GLY A 231 -13.40 9.75 -1.16
CA GLY A 231 -14.55 10.20 -1.96
C GLY A 231 -15.62 9.12 -2.20
N ARG A 232 -15.27 7.83 -2.24
CA ARG A 232 -16.26 6.73 -2.37
C ARG A 232 -16.85 6.27 -1.03
N VAL A 233 -16.18 6.56 0.09
CA VAL A 233 -16.63 6.21 1.44
C VAL A 233 -17.51 7.32 2.02
N GLU A 234 -17.18 8.58 1.71
CA GLU A 234 -17.92 9.79 2.11
C GLU A 234 -19.32 9.87 1.48
N ASP A 235 -19.47 9.41 0.24
CA ASP A 235 -20.75 9.36 -0.47
C ASP A 235 -21.66 8.20 -0.02
N ALA A 236 -21.07 7.12 0.53
CA ALA A 236 -21.78 5.88 0.79
C ALA A 236 -22.56 5.86 2.12
N ILE A 237 -22.24 6.75 3.08
CA ILE A 237 -22.79 6.61 4.45
C ILE A 237 -23.06 7.97 5.14
N PRO A 238 -24.25 8.57 4.92
CA PRO A 238 -24.73 9.70 5.71
C PRO A 238 -24.70 9.44 7.24
N GLU A 239 -24.94 8.20 7.68
CA GLU A 239 -24.99 7.87 9.12
C GLU A 239 -23.61 7.84 9.81
N ILE A 240 -22.53 7.50 9.08
CA ILE A 240 -21.15 7.66 9.57
C ILE A 240 -20.72 9.11 9.43
N ARG A 241 -21.15 9.80 8.38
CA ARG A 241 -20.90 11.23 8.18
C ARG A 241 -21.48 12.12 9.28
N ASP A 242 -22.71 11.91 9.69
CA ASP A 242 -23.35 12.84 10.64
C ASP A 242 -22.92 12.62 12.11
N MET A 243 -22.37 11.45 12.44
CA MET A 243 -21.83 11.14 13.77
C MET A 243 -20.33 11.42 13.91
N ILE A 244 -19.58 11.30 12.82
CA ILE A 244 -18.11 11.21 12.88
C ILE A 244 -17.47 12.37 12.08
N LEU A 245 -17.99 12.79 10.92
CA LEU A 245 -17.28 13.72 10.02
C LEU A 245 -17.08 15.20 10.44
N PRO A 246 -17.90 15.85 11.31
CA PRO A 246 -17.67 17.26 11.68
C PRO A 246 -16.33 17.53 12.39
N ASP A 247 -15.77 16.50 13.03
CA ASP A 247 -14.43 16.55 13.64
C ASP A 247 -13.33 16.05 12.68
N PHE A 248 -13.69 15.29 11.64
CA PHE A 248 -12.75 14.71 10.66
C PHE A 248 -12.39 15.71 9.55
N ALA A 249 -13.34 16.55 9.13
CA ALA A 249 -13.13 17.58 8.11
C ALA A 249 -12.16 18.70 8.54
N ARG A 250 -11.86 18.82 9.83
CA ARG A 250 -10.90 19.81 10.37
C ARG A 250 -9.45 19.32 10.38
N ALA A 251 -9.19 18.02 10.22
CA ALA A 251 -7.87 17.42 10.48
C ALA A 251 -7.19 16.75 9.27
N ALA A 252 -7.92 16.44 8.18
CA ALA A 252 -7.40 15.60 7.11
C ALA A 252 -6.77 16.34 5.93
N GLY A 253 -5.45 16.42 5.95
CA GLY A 253 -4.61 16.77 4.80
C GLY A 253 -3.56 15.69 4.51
N ARG A 254 -3.78 14.93 3.42
CA ARG A 254 -2.81 14.34 2.45
C ARG A 254 -2.89 12.82 2.20
N SER A 255 -2.67 12.49 0.93
CA SER A 255 -2.90 11.20 0.27
C SER A 255 -1.69 10.32 0.00
N ALA A 256 -1.90 8.98 0.00
CA ALA A 256 -1.02 8.01 -0.67
C ALA A 256 -1.22 8.10 -2.18
N LEU A 257 -0.14 8.42 -2.90
CA LEU A 257 -0.15 8.64 -4.35
C LEU A 257 0.12 7.34 -5.09
N ARG A 258 -0.71 7.01 -6.08
CA ARG A 258 -0.21 6.37 -7.29
C ARG A 258 0.74 7.39 -7.92
N VAL A 259 2.04 7.21 -7.74
CA VAL A 259 3.03 7.96 -8.51
C VAL A 259 3.00 7.36 -9.92
N ASP A 260 1.97 7.70 -10.69
CA ASP A 260 2.14 7.77 -12.14
C ASP A 260 3.20 8.84 -12.30
N ILE A 261 4.47 8.42 -12.35
CA ILE A 261 5.54 9.29 -12.85
C ILE A 261 5.09 9.60 -14.27
N PRO A 262 4.56 10.81 -14.54
CA PRO A 262 4.17 11.12 -15.89
C PRO A 262 5.47 11.07 -16.66
N TYR A 263 5.48 10.38 -17.79
CA TYR A 263 6.64 10.29 -18.68
C TYR A 263 7.25 11.67 -19.01
N GLU A 264 6.49 12.73 -18.75
CA GLU A 264 6.75 14.15 -19.02
C GLU A 264 7.21 14.95 -17.78
N ARG A 265 7.18 14.42 -16.54
CA ARG A 265 7.41 15.21 -15.30
C ARG A 265 8.59 14.78 -14.41
N ILE A 266 9.51 13.95 -14.94
CA ILE A 266 10.92 13.96 -14.48
C ILE A 266 11.71 15.07 -15.22
N ALA A 267 11.05 15.77 -16.15
CA ALA A 267 11.59 16.95 -16.82
C ALA A 267 11.02 18.22 -16.17
N GLY A 268 11.79 18.81 -15.28
CA GLY A 268 11.63 20.14 -14.71
C GLY A 268 12.96 20.60 -14.15
#